data_AF-A0A9Q1GTG1-F1
#
_entry.id   AF-A0A9Q1GTG1-F1
#
_cell.length_a   1.000
_cell.length_b   1.000
_cell.length_c   1.000
_cell.angle_alpha   90.00
_cell.angle_beta   90.00
_cell.angle_gamma   90.00
#
_symmetry.space_group_name_H-M   'P 1'
#
loop_
_entity.id
_entity.type
_entity.pdbx_description
1 polymer ?
#
loop_
_entity_poly.entity_id
_entity_poly.type
_entity_poly.pdbx_seq_one_letter_code
_entity_poly.pdbx_strand_id
1 'polypeptide(L)'
;MAASNENPLLWDFTFPPYDVIQPKHVVPGVRSLLKQLLLVPLERITDRLRVVWGVVNHLISVKDSLELRAAVDQIQVEFELRLGQSKTIYEAFKAIRESSDWETLSSSRKRVVKAQLKSAKLGGVSLNDDEKERFNETHQELERLALKFEGNILDATKDHGKLITDRKDVEGLPSTTLELAAKAAISKALHIKIF
;
A
#
# COMPACT_ATOMS: atom_id res chain seq x y z
N MET A 1 -28.59 -7.83 -5.54
CA MET A 1 -28.29 -6.38 -5.54
C MET A 1 -28.66 -5.74 -4.20
N ALA A 2 -28.01 -6.09 -3.08
CA ALA A 2 -28.42 -5.56 -1.77
C ALA A 2 -27.29 -5.37 -0.73
N ALA A 3 -26.01 -5.49 -1.09
CA ALA A 3 -24.89 -5.36 -0.13
C ALA A 3 -24.00 -4.12 -0.36
N SER A 4 -24.31 -3.29 -1.36
CA SER A 4 -23.44 -2.20 -1.81
C SER A 4 -23.54 -0.89 -1.01
N ASN A 5 -24.55 -0.74 -0.14
CA ASN A 5 -24.82 0.55 0.53
C ASN A 5 -24.23 0.71 1.94
N GLU A 6 -23.71 -0.35 2.56
CA GLU A 6 -23.22 -0.28 3.95
C GLU A 6 -21.71 0.02 4.06
N ASN A 7 -20.93 -0.17 3.00
CA ASN A 7 -19.49 0.06 3.06
C ASN A 7 -19.15 1.51 2.65
N PRO A 8 -18.52 2.31 3.53
CA PRO A 8 -18.21 3.72 3.23
C PRO A 8 -17.22 3.91 2.06
N LEU A 9 -16.44 2.88 1.71
CA LEU A 9 -15.57 2.91 0.53
C LEU A 9 -16.36 2.79 -0.79
N LEU A 10 -17.63 2.40 -0.72
CA LEU A 10 -18.55 2.26 -1.86
C LEU A 10 -19.54 3.42 -1.96
N TRP A 11 -19.45 4.42 -1.10
CA TRP A 11 -20.26 5.62 -1.23
C TRP A 11 -19.74 6.51 -2.37
N ASP A 12 -20.65 7.28 -2.97
CA ASP A 12 -20.25 8.40 -3.81
C ASP A 12 -20.01 9.59 -2.88
N PHE A 13 -18.76 10.04 -2.81
CA PHE A 13 -18.35 11.10 -1.89
C PHE A 13 -17.59 12.21 -2.61
N THR A 14 -17.81 13.45 -2.18
CA THR A 14 -16.99 14.61 -2.60
C THR A 14 -15.68 14.65 -1.82
N PHE A 15 -15.73 14.29 -0.53
CA PHE A 15 -14.57 14.15 0.35
C PHE A 15 -14.55 12.75 0.96
N PRO A 16 -13.39 12.08 1.06
CA PRO A 16 -13.34 10.76 1.65
C PRO A 16 -13.91 10.75 3.08
N PRO A 17 -14.79 9.78 3.43
CA PRO A 17 -15.44 9.71 4.72
C PRO A 17 -14.52 9.08 5.79
N TYR A 18 -13.39 9.73 6.06
CA TYR A 18 -12.33 9.23 6.95
C TYR A 18 -12.80 8.95 8.38
N ASP A 19 -13.85 9.62 8.82
CA ASP A 19 -14.45 9.52 10.16
C ASP A 19 -15.17 8.18 10.39
N VAL A 20 -15.68 7.55 9.34
CA VAL A 20 -16.45 6.29 9.43
C VAL A 20 -15.74 5.08 8.81
N ILE A 21 -14.64 5.27 8.08
CA ILE A 21 -13.85 4.16 7.54
C ILE A 21 -13.13 3.43 8.69
N GLN A 22 -13.26 2.11 8.68
CA GLN A 22 -12.68 1.19 9.68
C GLN A 22 -11.97 0.05 8.96
N PRO A 23 -11.01 -0.65 9.60
CA PRO A 23 -10.29 -1.77 9.00
C PRO A 23 -11.20 -2.84 8.36
N LYS A 24 -12.32 -3.16 9.02
CA LYS A 24 -13.32 -4.11 8.52
C LYS A 24 -13.94 -3.74 7.17
N HIS A 25 -13.86 -2.48 6.76
CA HIS A 25 -14.40 -1.99 5.48
C HIS A 25 -13.43 -2.21 4.31
N VAL A 26 -12.12 -2.33 4.57
CA VAL A 26 -11.07 -2.32 3.53
C VAL A 26 -11.21 -3.50 2.57
N VAL A 27 -11.05 -4.72 3.07
CA VAL A 27 -11.11 -5.94 2.25
C VAL A 27 -12.43 -6.07 1.47
N PRO A 28 -13.63 -5.99 2.10
CA PRO A 28 -14.88 -6.13 1.35
C PRO A 28 -15.13 -4.97 0.37
N GLY A 29 -14.75 -3.74 0.72
CA GLY A 29 -14.93 -2.57 -0.14
C GLY A 29 -14.06 -2.63 -1.39
N VAL A 30 -12.77 -2.89 -1.20
CA VAL A 30 -11.80 -3.01 -2.30
C VAL A 30 -12.15 -4.19 -3.22
N ARG A 31 -12.50 -5.37 -2.69
CA ARG A 31 -12.95 -6.51 -3.51
C ARG A 31 -14.19 -6.20 -4.33
N SER A 32 -15.13 -5.44 -3.77
CA SER A 32 -16.33 -5.02 -4.49
C SER A 32 -15.97 -4.12 -5.68
N LEU A 33 -15.06 -3.16 -5.50
CA LEU A 33 -14.58 -2.30 -6.58
C LEU A 33 -13.78 -3.06 -7.63
N LEU A 34 -12.92 -4.01 -7.22
CA LEU A 34 -12.18 -4.86 -8.15
C LEU A 34 -13.11 -5.72 -9.01
N LYS A 35 -14.24 -6.19 -8.46
CA LYS A 35 -15.27 -6.89 -9.27
C LYS A 35 -15.92 -5.97 -10.29
N GLN A 36 -16.18 -4.71 -9.93
CA GLN A 36 -16.77 -3.74 -10.86
C GLN A 36 -15.84 -3.43 -12.05
N LEU A 37 -14.51 -3.51 -11.86
CA LEU A 37 -13.52 -3.35 -12.93
C LEU A 37 -13.74 -4.29 -14.13
N LEU A 38 -14.41 -5.42 -13.92
CA LEU A 38 -14.75 -6.38 -14.98
C LEU A 38 -16.06 -6.04 -15.73
N LEU A 39 -16.87 -5.11 -15.21
CA LEU A 39 -18.29 -4.96 -15.60
C LEU A 39 -18.65 -3.61 -16.24
N VAL A 40 -17.83 -2.57 -16.10
CA VAL A 40 -18.22 -1.18 -16.46
C VAL A 40 -17.10 -0.49 -17.31
N PRO A 41 -17.42 0.56 -18.12
CA PRO A 41 -16.43 1.33 -18.87
C PRO A 41 -15.26 1.90 -18.03
N LEU A 42 -14.08 1.90 -18.65
CA LEU A 42 -12.78 2.09 -18.03
C LEU A 42 -12.57 3.41 -17.25
N GLU A 43 -13.09 4.52 -17.75
CA GLU A 43 -12.76 5.86 -17.23
C GLU A 43 -13.28 6.11 -15.82
N ARG A 44 -14.47 5.62 -15.47
CA ARG A 44 -15.08 5.89 -14.14
C ARG A 44 -14.57 4.97 -13.04
N ILE A 45 -14.14 3.77 -13.38
CA ILE A 45 -13.76 2.77 -12.37
C ILE A 45 -12.31 2.94 -11.96
N THR A 46 -11.41 3.24 -12.90
CA THR A 46 -9.99 3.37 -12.59
C THR A 46 -9.71 4.57 -11.68
N ASP A 47 -10.40 5.68 -11.88
CA ASP A 47 -10.36 6.84 -11.00
C ASP A 47 -10.89 6.49 -9.60
N ARG A 48 -12.11 5.94 -9.52
CA ARG A 48 -12.72 5.53 -8.25
C ARG A 48 -11.85 4.53 -7.47
N LEU A 49 -11.28 3.55 -8.17
CA LEU A 49 -10.42 2.54 -7.57
C LEU A 49 -9.12 3.19 -7.01
N ARG A 50 -8.53 4.13 -7.75
CA ARG A 50 -7.35 4.89 -7.29
C ARG A 50 -7.65 5.79 -6.11
N VAL A 51 -8.78 6.49 -6.13
CA VAL A 51 -9.22 7.35 -5.00
C VAL A 51 -9.41 6.50 -3.76
N VAL A 52 -10.16 5.41 -3.84
CA VAL A 52 -10.42 4.53 -2.69
C VAL A 52 -9.12 3.89 -2.16
N TRP A 53 -8.24 3.42 -3.04
CA TRP A 53 -6.94 2.88 -2.62
C TRP A 53 -6.04 3.96 -2.00
N GLY A 54 -6.08 5.19 -2.52
CA GLY A 54 -5.40 6.34 -1.92
C GLY A 54 -5.91 6.67 -0.52
N VAL A 55 -7.23 6.57 -0.29
CA VAL A 55 -7.86 6.76 1.03
C VAL A 55 -7.39 5.70 2.03
N VAL A 56 -7.34 4.44 1.61
CA VAL A 56 -6.85 3.33 2.45
C VAL A 56 -5.37 3.54 2.79
N ASN A 57 -4.52 3.84 1.81
CA ASN A 57 -3.09 4.11 2.05
C ASN A 57 -2.86 5.34 2.93
N HIS A 58 -3.68 6.38 2.77
CA HIS A 58 -3.61 7.56 3.64
C HIS A 58 -3.92 7.18 5.09
N LEU A 59 -4.97 6.40 5.34
CA LEU A 59 -5.33 5.94 6.68
C LEU A 59 -4.22 5.10 7.33
N ILE A 60 -3.52 4.26 6.58
CA ILE A 60 -2.32 3.57 7.08
C ILE A 60 -1.25 4.59 7.49
N SER A 61 -1.03 5.61 6.67
CA SER A 61 0.02 6.61 6.94
C SER A 61 -0.25 7.50 8.15
N VAL A 62 -1.51 7.83 8.45
CA VAL A 62 -1.85 8.83 9.49
C VAL A 62 -2.63 8.28 10.68
N LYS A 63 -3.20 7.08 10.57
CA LYS A 63 -4.04 6.44 11.58
C LYS A 63 -3.82 4.92 11.60
N ASP A 64 -2.55 4.55 11.66
CA ASP A 64 -2.09 3.17 11.67
C ASP A 64 -2.67 2.34 12.83
N SER A 65 -2.95 1.05 12.56
CA SER A 65 -3.35 0.05 13.56
C SER A 65 -3.04 -1.35 13.04
N LEU A 66 -2.87 -2.32 13.95
CA LEU A 66 -2.60 -3.72 13.57
C LEU A 66 -3.71 -4.29 12.67
N GLU A 67 -4.96 -3.96 12.97
CA GLU A 67 -6.12 -4.39 12.22
C GLU A 67 -6.15 -3.76 10.82
N LEU A 68 -5.76 -2.49 10.69
CA LEU A 68 -5.70 -1.83 9.39
C LEU A 68 -4.60 -2.39 8.50
N ARG A 69 -3.39 -2.62 9.06
CA ARG A 69 -2.29 -3.26 8.34
C ARG A 69 -2.69 -4.64 7.84
N ALA A 70 -3.23 -5.49 8.71
CA ALA A 70 -3.67 -6.83 8.34
C ALA A 70 -4.73 -6.82 7.23
N ALA A 71 -5.66 -5.87 7.26
CA ALA A 71 -6.68 -5.72 6.23
C ALA A 71 -6.10 -5.29 4.87
N VAL A 72 -5.04 -4.47 4.87
CA VAL A 72 -4.36 -4.00 3.67
C VAL A 72 -3.46 -5.10 3.09
N ASP A 73 -2.64 -5.72 3.94
CA ASP A 73 -1.77 -6.84 3.57
C ASP A 73 -2.57 -7.96 2.89
N GLN A 74 -3.79 -8.22 3.39
CA GLN A 74 -4.67 -9.23 2.84
C GLN A 74 -5.13 -8.95 1.40
N ILE A 75 -5.21 -7.69 0.97
CA ILE A 75 -5.82 -7.30 -0.31
C ILE A 75 -4.85 -6.62 -1.28
N GLN A 76 -3.70 -6.13 -0.82
CA GLN A 76 -2.75 -5.35 -1.61
C GLN A 76 -2.29 -6.08 -2.88
N VAL A 77 -1.84 -7.33 -2.74
CA VAL A 77 -1.33 -8.08 -3.90
C VAL A 77 -2.44 -8.40 -4.90
N GLU A 78 -3.64 -8.78 -4.42
CA GLU A 78 -4.80 -9.01 -5.27
C GLU A 78 -5.15 -7.72 -6.05
N PHE A 79 -5.14 -6.57 -5.38
CA PHE A 79 -5.41 -5.27 -5.98
C PHE A 79 -4.40 -4.91 -7.08
N GLU A 80 -3.11 -5.00 -6.77
CA GLU A 80 -2.02 -4.64 -7.69
C GLU A 80 -2.03 -5.51 -8.95
N LEU A 81 -2.12 -6.83 -8.78
CA LEU A 81 -2.16 -7.78 -9.89
C LEU A 81 -3.42 -7.58 -10.75
N ARG A 82 -4.59 -7.43 -10.13
CA ARG A 82 -5.86 -7.21 -10.86
C ARG A 82 -5.81 -5.95 -11.70
N LEU A 83 -5.29 -4.85 -11.14
CA LEU A 83 -5.21 -3.58 -11.86
C LEU A 83 -4.14 -3.62 -12.95
N GLY A 84 -2.93 -4.09 -12.62
CA GLY A 84 -1.78 -4.14 -13.53
C GLY A 84 -1.97 -5.11 -14.70
N GLN A 85 -2.71 -6.20 -14.50
CA GLN A 85 -2.93 -7.24 -15.50
C GLN A 85 -4.30 -7.18 -16.18
N SER A 86 -5.05 -6.09 -16.00
CA SER A 86 -6.36 -5.96 -16.63
C SER A 86 -6.23 -5.71 -18.14
N LYS A 87 -6.54 -6.75 -18.92
CA LYS A 87 -6.53 -6.69 -20.40
C LYS A 87 -7.42 -5.57 -20.94
N THR A 88 -8.59 -5.36 -20.34
CA THR A 88 -9.51 -4.29 -20.75
C THR A 88 -8.86 -2.90 -20.65
N ILE A 89 -8.16 -2.63 -19.54
CA ILE A 89 -7.43 -1.36 -19.36
C ILE A 89 -6.31 -1.23 -20.40
N TYR A 90 -5.54 -2.30 -20.55
CA TYR A 90 -4.41 -2.33 -21.48
C TYR A 90 -4.83 -2.09 -22.93
N GLU A 91 -5.85 -2.80 -23.41
CA GLU A 91 -6.36 -2.66 -24.77
C GLU A 91 -6.95 -1.28 -25.04
N ALA A 92 -7.61 -0.66 -24.06
CA ALA A 92 -8.10 0.71 -24.23
C ALA A 92 -6.95 1.73 -24.38
N PHE A 93 -5.89 1.63 -23.57
CA PHE A 93 -4.71 2.48 -23.73
C PHE A 93 -3.96 2.19 -25.04
N LYS A 94 -3.97 0.94 -25.48
CA LYS A 94 -3.37 0.52 -26.75
C LYS A 94 -4.15 1.09 -27.93
N ALA A 95 -5.49 1.06 -27.89
CA ALA A 95 -6.34 1.68 -28.89
C ALA A 95 -6.11 3.20 -29.00
N ILE A 96 -5.96 3.91 -27.87
CA ILE A 96 -5.58 5.33 -27.89
C ILE A 96 -4.22 5.53 -28.56
N ARG A 97 -3.24 4.67 -28.25
CA ARG A 97 -1.90 4.73 -28.83
C ARG A 97 -1.89 4.46 -30.34
N GLU A 98 -2.79 3.61 -30.82
CA GLU A 98 -2.92 3.19 -32.23
C GLU A 98 -3.92 4.05 -33.02
N SER A 99 -4.63 4.97 -32.35
CA SER A 99 -5.61 5.86 -32.98
C SER A 99 -4.97 6.88 -33.93
N SER A 100 -5.74 7.33 -34.93
CA SER A 100 -5.37 8.44 -35.83
C SER A 100 -5.07 9.74 -35.08
N ASP A 101 -5.74 9.94 -33.94
CA ASP A 101 -5.64 11.15 -33.13
C ASP A 101 -4.41 11.13 -32.22
N TRP A 102 -3.64 10.05 -32.21
CA TRP A 102 -2.45 9.94 -31.38
C TRP A 102 -1.54 11.16 -31.53
N GLU A 103 -1.29 11.62 -32.76
CA GLU A 103 -0.38 12.72 -32.98
C GLU A 103 -0.90 14.07 -32.49
N THR A 104 -2.22 14.24 -32.38
CA THR A 104 -2.87 15.48 -31.93
C THR A 104 -2.95 15.57 -30.39
N LEU A 105 -2.70 14.47 -29.68
CA LEU A 105 -2.67 14.47 -28.21
C LEU A 105 -1.52 15.32 -27.67
N SER A 106 -1.79 16.01 -26.55
CA SER A 106 -0.76 16.74 -25.81
C SER A 106 0.34 15.81 -25.29
N SER A 107 1.54 16.36 -25.09
CA SER A 107 2.70 15.63 -24.55
C SER A 107 2.38 14.93 -23.22
N SER A 108 1.62 15.59 -22.35
CA SER A 108 1.16 15.04 -21.07
C SER A 108 0.28 13.81 -21.24
N ARG A 109 -0.70 13.85 -22.17
CA ARG A 109 -1.57 12.70 -22.46
C ARG A 109 -0.79 11.55 -23.09
N LYS A 110 0.08 11.84 -24.07
CA LYS A 110 0.98 10.84 -24.68
C LYS A 110 1.84 10.14 -23.62
N ARG A 111 2.38 10.90 -22.64
CA ARG A 111 3.19 10.35 -21.54
C ARG A 111 2.36 9.43 -20.64
N VAL A 112 1.14 9.81 -20.28
CA VAL A 112 0.24 8.97 -19.47
C VAL A 112 -0.03 7.64 -20.18
N VAL A 113 -0.42 7.67 -21.46
CA VAL A 113 -0.68 6.45 -22.24
C VAL A 113 0.55 5.53 -22.28
N LYS A 114 1.73 6.09 -22.58
CA LYS A 114 3.00 5.33 -22.59
C LYS A 114 3.31 4.71 -21.23
N ALA A 115 3.12 5.47 -20.14
CA ALA A 115 3.36 4.98 -18.79
C ALA A 115 2.42 3.82 -18.44
N GLN A 116 1.11 3.94 -18.73
CA GLN A 116 0.14 2.89 -18.46
C GLN A 116 0.44 1.61 -19.25
N LEU A 117 0.76 1.72 -20.55
CA LEU A 117 1.16 0.58 -21.37
C LEU A 117 2.44 -0.09 -20.86
N LYS A 118 3.44 0.70 -20.44
CA LYS A 118 4.68 0.17 -19.86
C LYS A 118 4.41 -0.54 -18.53
N SER A 119 3.65 0.08 -17.62
CA SER A 119 3.29 -0.50 -16.33
C SER A 119 2.51 -1.81 -16.48
N ALA A 120 1.55 -1.88 -17.40
CA ALA A 120 0.79 -3.11 -17.65
C ALA A 120 1.67 -4.25 -18.17
N LYS A 121 2.61 -3.95 -19.09
CA LYS A 121 3.61 -4.93 -19.56
C LYS A 121 4.51 -5.41 -18.42
N LEU A 122 5.02 -4.51 -17.59
CA LEU A 122 5.83 -4.86 -16.41
C LEU A 122 5.01 -5.63 -15.36
N GLY A 123 3.70 -5.40 -15.30
CA GLY A 123 2.77 -6.16 -14.47
C GLY A 123 2.38 -7.53 -15.04
N GLY A 124 2.91 -7.92 -16.21
CA GLY A 124 2.66 -9.24 -16.80
C GLY A 124 1.35 -9.37 -17.60
N VAL A 125 0.75 -8.27 -18.07
CA VAL A 125 -0.52 -8.31 -18.83
C VAL A 125 -0.47 -9.16 -20.11
N SER A 126 0.72 -9.29 -20.71
CA SER A 126 0.96 -10.02 -21.96
C SER A 126 1.45 -11.45 -21.78
N LEU A 127 1.61 -11.92 -20.54
CA LEU A 127 2.02 -13.29 -20.25
C LEU A 127 0.90 -14.28 -20.59
N ASN A 128 1.28 -15.49 -20.98
CA ASN A 128 0.33 -16.61 -21.06
C ASN A 128 -0.10 -17.06 -19.66
N ASP A 129 -1.08 -17.95 -19.56
CA ASP A 129 -1.68 -18.29 -18.26
C ASP A 129 -0.66 -18.95 -17.29
N ASP A 130 0.20 -19.85 -17.78
CA ASP A 130 1.23 -20.52 -16.97
C ASP A 130 2.31 -19.53 -16.47
N GLU A 131 2.79 -18.66 -17.37
CA GLU A 131 3.75 -17.61 -17.02
C GLU A 131 3.16 -16.58 -16.05
N LYS A 132 1.86 -16.29 -16.20
CA LYS A 132 1.14 -15.34 -15.36
C LYS A 132 0.89 -15.90 -13.97
N GLU A 133 0.56 -17.18 -13.84
CA GLU A 133 0.49 -17.87 -12.56
C GLU A 133 1.84 -17.76 -11.83
N ARG A 134 2.93 -18.11 -12.53
CA ARG A 134 4.28 -18.03 -11.96
C ARG A 134 4.68 -16.60 -11.56
N PHE A 135 4.33 -15.60 -12.38
CA PHE A 135 4.54 -14.19 -12.08
C PHE A 135 3.81 -13.79 -10.80
N ASN A 136 2.54 -14.20 -10.66
CA ASN A 136 1.71 -13.86 -9.52
C ASN A 136 2.21 -14.51 -8.23
N GLU A 137 2.61 -15.79 -8.27
CA GLU A 137 3.25 -16.48 -7.15
C GLU A 137 4.53 -15.77 -6.70
N THR A 138 5.38 -15.39 -7.66
CA THR A 138 6.64 -14.70 -7.39
C THR A 138 6.39 -13.33 -6.74
N HIS A 139 5.40 -12.58 -7.25
CA HIS A 139 5.03 -11.29 -6.68
C HIS A 139 4.49 -11.42 -5.26
N GLN A 140 3.64 -12.42 -4.99
CA GLN A 140 3.13 -12.69 -3.65
C GLN A 140 4.27 -13.04 -2.67
N GLU A 141 5.22 -13.85 -3.11
CA GLU A 141 6.36 -14.23 -2.28
C GLU A 141 7.30 -13.05 -2.00
N LEU A 142 7.55 -12.19 -2.99
CA LEU A 142 8.33 -10.97 -2.79
C LEU A 142 7.71 -10.04 -1.74
N GLU A 143 6.41 -9.80 -1.82
CA GLU A 143 5.69 -8.96 -0.85
C GLU A 143 5.74 -9.57 0.56
N ARG A 144 5.54 -10.90 0.65
CA ARG A 144 5.66 -11.62 1.93
C ARG A 144 7.07 -11.50 2.52
N LEU A 145 8.11 -11.61 1.69
CA LEU A 145 9.51 -11.48 2.12
C LEU A 145 9.85 -10.05 2.53
N ALA A 146 9.32 -9.05 1.83
CA ALA A 146 9.49 -7.63 2.18
C ALA A 146 8.89 -7.34 3.57
N LEU A 147 7.63 -7.73 3.80
CA LEU A 147 6.98 -7.59 5.11
C LEU A 147 7.75 -8.31 6.23
N LYS A 148 8.23 -9.53 5.96
CA LYS A 148 9.06 -10.27 6.92
C LYS A 148 10.37 -9.54 7.21
N PHE A 149 11.02 -8.97 6.20
CA PHE A 149 12.25 -8.21 6.35
C PHE A 149 12.03 -6.97 7.23
N GLU A 150 11.00 -6.18 6.95
CA GLU A 150 10.65 -4.99 7.75
C GLU A 150 10.34 -5.36 9.21
N GLY A 151 9.57 -6.43 9.43
CA GLY A 151 9.28 -6.97 10.76
C GLY A 151 10.57 -7.35 11.51
N ASN A 152 11.48 -8.07 10.86
CA ASN A 152 12.75 -8.47 11.47
C ASN A 152 13.62 -7.24 11.86
N ILE A 153 13.64 -6.19 11.03
CA ILE A 153 14.39 -4.96 11.33
C ILE A 153 13.79 -4.25 12.55
N LEU A 154 12.46 -4.16 12.63
CA LEU A 154 11.77 -3.55 13.78
C LEU A 154 12.06 -4.31 15.07
N ASP A 155 11.98 -5.64 15.04
CA ASP A 155 12.23 -6.49 16.21
C ASP A 155 13.70 -6.41 16.64
N ALA A 156 14.65 -6.47 15.70
CA ALA A 156 16.07 -6.30 16.00
C ALA A 156 16.38 -4.92 16.60
N THR A 157 15.74 -3.86 16.09
CA THR A 157 15.90 -2.49 16.61
C THR A 157 15.34 -2.36 18.03
N LYS A 158 14.20 -2.99 18.31
CA LYS A 158 13.60 -3.01 19.65
C LYS A 158 14.43 -3.81 20.65
N ASP A 159 14.94 -4.97 20.24
CA ASP A 159 15.77 -5.83 21.08
C ASP A 159 17.10 -5.16 21.40
N HIS A 160 17.72 -4.53 20.41
CA HIS A 160 18.99 -3.83 20.58
C HIS A 160 18.94 -2.79 21.70
N GLY A 161 19.96 -2.82 22.54
CA GLY A 161 20.17 -1.84 23.59
C GLY A 161 21.57 -2.02 24.17
N LYS A 162 22.25 -0.89 24.41
CA LYS A 162 23.53 -0.88 25.12
C LYS A 162 23.29 -0.35 26.53
N LEU A 163 23.34 -1.24 27.52
CA LEU A 163 23.34 -0.83 28.92
C LEU A 163 24.71 -0.23 29.25
N ILE A 164 24.72 1.02 29.71
CA ILE A 164 25.92 1.70 30.18
C ILE A 164 25.75 1.95 31.68
N THR A 165 26.71 1.45 32.47
CA THR A 165 26.69 1.56 33.93
C THR A 165 27.81 2.45 34.46
N ASP A 166 28.89 2.66 33.71
CA ASP A 166 29.95 3.61 34.06
C ASP A 166 29.58 5.01 33.55
N ARG A 167 29.61 5.99 34.46
CA ARG A 167 29.37 7.40 34.14
C ARG A 167 30.41 7.97 33.17
N LYS A 168 31.63 7.44 33.16
CA LYS A 168 32.70 7.90 32.25
C LYS A 168 32.38 7.61 30.79
N ASP A 169 31.66 6.52 30.52
CA ASP A 169 31.30 6.11 29.15
C ASP A 169 30.23 7.01 28.50
N VAL A 170 29.64 7.94 29.26
CA VAL A 170 28.66 8.92 28.79
C VAL A 170 29.14 10.36 28.95
N GLU A 171 30.42 10.58 29.24
CA GLU A 171 31.00 11.91 29.35
C GLU A 171 30.87 12.67 28.02
N GLY A 172 30.43 13.93 28.09
CA GLY A 172 30.17 14.77 26.92
C GLY A 172 28.77 14.66 26.32
N LEU A 173 27.93 13.73 26.79
CA LEU A 173 26.51 13.71 26.38
C LEU A 173 25.72 14.86 27.05
N PRO A 174 24.85 15.57 26.30
CA PRO A 174 23.95 16.58 26.87
C PRO A 174 23.00 15.98 27.90
N SER A 175 22.55 16.79 28.86
CA SER A 175 21.60 16.37 29.90
C SER A 175 20.30 15.80 29.32
N THR A 176 19.80 16.35 28.22
CA THR A 176 18.60 15.87 27.53
C THR A 176 18.76 14.44 27.01
N THR A 177 19.97 14.08 26.55
CA THR A 177 20.27 12.72 26.07
C THR A 177 20.37 11.74 27.24
N LEU A 178 20.99 12.17 28.36
CA LEU A 178 21.08 11.36 29.58
C LEU A 178 19.70 11.06 30.16
N GLU A 179 18.82 12.07 30.23
CA GLU A 179 17.45 11.90 30.72
C GLU A 179 16.63 10.94 29.83
N LEU A 180 16.79 11.03 28.50
CA LEU A 180 16.10 10.14 27.56
C LEU A 180 16.61 8.69 27.69
N ALA A 181 17.92 8.50 27.85
CA ALA A 181 18.52 7.19 28.08
C ALA A 181 18.06 6.56 29.41
N ALA A 182 17.96 7.36 30.48
CA ALA A 182 17.45 6.91 31.77
C ALA A 182 15.98 6.45 31.68
N LYS A 183 15.12 7.23 31.01
CA LYS A 183 13.72 6.85 30.75
C LYS A 183 13.62 5.55 29.93
N ALA A 184 14.47 5.39 28.91
CA ALA A 184 14.49 4.19 28.09
C ALA A 184 14.88 2.94 28.91
N ALA A 185 15.86 3.03 29.80
CA ALA A 185 16.25 1.93 30.67
C ALA A 185 15.14 1.50 31.63
N ILE A 186 14.44 2.46 32.25
CA ILE A 186 13.28 2.19 33.11
C ILE A 186 12.18 1.46 32.33
N SER A 187 11.89 1.92 31.10
CA SER A 187 10.84 1.33 30.25
C SER A 187 11.14 -0.11 29.81
N LYS A 188 12.42 -0.49 29.71
CA LYS A 188 12.86 -1.86 29.44
C LYS A 188 12.89 -2.75 30.70
N ALA A 189 12.31 -2.29 31.82
CA ALA A 189 12.31 -2.97 33.13
C ALA A 189 13.72 -3.30 33.67
N LEU A 190 14.75 -2.59 33.18
CA LEU A 190 16.06 -2.62 33.78
C LEU A 190 15.98 -1.75 35.05
N HIS A 191 15.66 -2.39 36.19
CA HIS A 191 15.69 -1.75 37.52
C HIS A 191 17.12 -1.43 37.96
N ILE A 192 17.80 -0.61 37.19
CA ILE A 192 19.10 -0.06 37.54
C ILE A 192 18.86 1.42 37.76
N LYS A 193 19.16 1.90 38.97
CA LYS A 193 19.26 3.34 39.24
C LYS A 193 20.33 3.91 38.33
N ILE A 194 19.93 4.39 37.16
CA ILE A 194 20.78 5.25 36.33
C ILE A 194 20.77 6.61 37.03
N PHE A 195 21.99 7.07 37.33
CA PHE A 195 22.35 8.20 38.17
C PHE A 195 21.41 9.41 38.11
#